data_AF-A0A679JTY4-F1
#
_entry.id   AF-A0A679JTY4-F1
#
_cell.length_a   1.000
_cell.length_b   1.000
_cell.length_c   1.000
_cell.angle_alpha   90.00
_cell.angle_beta   90.00
_cell.angle_gamma   90.00
#
_symmetry.space_group_name_H-M   'P 1'
#
loop_
_entity.id
_entity.type
_entity.pdbx_description
1 polymer ?
#
loop_
_entity_poly.entity_id
_entity_poly.type
_entity_poly.pdbx_seq_one_letter_code
_entity_poly.pdbx_strand_id
1 'polypeptide(L)'
;MADGETDETTLSFRPVFGPDGLIPAIVTDPASGNVLMFAYMNEEALAQTIASGFAHFWSRSRAKLWKKGDESGNLLKVIELRTDCDQDVIWIAAEVQGDGVACHTGARSCFYRRVVPATGNGTPVLEFADLPEPKTLA
;
A
#
# COMPACT_ATOMS: atom_id res chain seq x y z
N MET A 1 -8.08 34.90 12.64
CA MET A 1 -8.03 33.42 12.55
C MET A 1 -8.59 33.09 11.18
N ALA A 2 -7.88 32.30 10.36
CA ALA A 2 -8.38 31.99 9.03
C ALA A 2 -9.53 30.99 9.16
N ASP A 3 -10.75 31.47 8.91
CA ASP A 3 -11.96 30.66 8.83
C ASP A 3 -11.85 29.70 7.63
N GLY A 4 -11.98 28.39 7.85
CA GLY A 4 -12.37 27.43 6.80
C GLY A 4 -11.34 26.42 6.29
N GLU A 5 -10.14 26.29 6.87
CA GLU A 5 -9.20 25.23 6.48
C GLU A 5 -9.59 23.89 7.12
N THR A 6 -10.08 22.94 6.32
CA THR A 6 -10.45 21.58 6.73
C THR A 6 -9.30 20.60 6.47
N ASP A 7 -9.31 19.43 7.12
CA ASP A 7 -8.32 18.38 6.84
C ASP A 7 -8.38 17.92 5.36
N GLU A 8 -9.54 18.06 4.72
CA GLU A 8 -9.80 17.79 3.29
C GLU A 8 -9.06 18.69 2.31
N THR A 9 -8.63 19.88 2.74
CA THR A 9 -8.08 20.89 1.83
C THR A 9 -6.79 21.54 2.32
N THR A 10 -6.38 21.27 3.56
CA THR A 10 -5.13 21.80 4.11
C THR A 10 -3.91 21.26 3.37
N LEU A 11 -2.89 22.09 3.23
CA LEU A 11 -1.56 21.65 2.79
C LEU A 11 -0.70 21.12 3.94
N SER A 12 -1.20 21.19 5.17
CA SER A 12 -0.54 20.60 6.33
C SER A 12 -0.74 19.09 6.31
N PHE A 13 0.36 18.33 6.35
CA PHE A 13 0.26 16.89 6.54
C PHE A 13 -0.01 16.56 8.01
N ARG A 14 -1.17 15.93 8.26
CA ARG A 14 -1.75 15.61 9.57
C ARG A 14 -2.31 14.18 9.51
N PRO A 15 -1.46 13.14 9.44
CA PRO A 15 -1.92 11.77 9.33
C PRO A 15 -2.78 11.37 10.53
N VAL A 16 -3.96 10.84 10.26
CA VAL A 16 -4.92 10.39 11.26
C VAL A 16 -4.73 8.89 11.46
N PHE A 17 -4.19 8.52 12.62
CA PHE A 17 -4.04 7.12 13.00
C PHE A 17 -5.34 6.61 13.64
N GLY A 18 -5.69 5.36 13.35
CA GLY A 18 -6.80 4.68 14.00
C GLY A 18 -6.58 4.50 15.50
N PRO A 19 -7.60 4.00 16.23
CA PRO A 19 -7.54 3.81 17.68
C PRO A 19 -6.46 2.81 18.14
N ASP A 20 -5.94 1.99 17.23
CA ASP A 20 -4.82 1.07 17.44
C ASP A 20 -3.45 1.71 17.17
N GLY A 21 -3.40 3.01 16.85
CA GLY A 21 -2.19 3.74 16.50
C GLY A 21 -1.67 3.40 15.11
N LEU A 22 -2.51 2.84 14.23
CA LEU A 22 -2.12 2.42 12.89
C LEU A 22 -2.85 3.21 11.80
N ILE A 23 -2.16 3.40 10.68
CA ILE A 23 -2.69 3.97 9.45
C ILE A 23 -2.57 2.92 8.32
N PRO A 24 -3.65 2.64 7.57
CA PRO A 24 -3.60 1.83 6.36
C PRO A 24 -2.65 2.42 5.31
N ALA A 25 -1.94 1.54 4.61
CA ALA A 25 -1.06 1.92 3.51
C ALA A 25 -1.28 1.01 2.30
N ILE A 26 -1.61 1.62 1.16
CA ILE A 26 -1.77 0.95 -0.13
C ILE A 26 -0.53 1.25 -0.97
N VAL A 27 0.10 0.20 -1.51
CA VAL A 27 1.25 0.35 -2.40
C VAL A 27 0.83 0.06 -3.83
N THR A 28 1.16 0.94 -4.77
CA THR A 28 0.98 0.72 -6.21
C THR A 28 2.30 0.77 -6.96
N ASP A 29 2.32 0.09 -8.09
CA ASP A 29 3.36 0.20 -9.09
C ASP A 29 3.18 1.51 -9.90
N PRO A 30 4.18 2.40 -9.97
CA PRO A 30 4.04 3.68 -10.66
C PRO A 30 3.94 3.55 -12.19
N ALA A 31 4.45 2.47 -12.78
CA ALA A 31 4.43 2.28 -14.23
C ALA A 31 3.07 1.76 -14.71
N SER A 32 2.44 0.87 -13.92
CA SER A 32 1.17 0.23 -14.30
C SER A 32 -0.07 0.74 -13.56
N GLY A 33 0.11 1.39 -12.41
CA GLY A 33 -0.97 1.75 -11.50
C GLY A 33 -1.55 0.57 -10.71
N ASN A 34 -1.01 -0.64 -10.90
CA ASN A 34 -1.50 -1.83 -10.21
C ASN A 34 -1.19 -1.79 -8.71
N VAL A 35 -2.14 -2.22 -7.88
CA VAL A 35 -1.90 -2.41 -6.44
C VAL A 35 -0.94 -3.59 -6.25
N LEU A 36 0.15 -3.36 -5.54
CA LEU A 36 1.18 -4.33 -5.21
C LEU A 36 0.89 -5.01 -3.87
N MET A 37 0.55 -4.24 -2.84
CA MET A 37 0.23 -4.78 -1.52
C MET A 37 -0.51 -3.76 -0.65
N PHE A 38 -1.06 -4.26 0.44
CA PHE A 38 -1.63 -3.48 1.53
C PHE A 38 -0.93 -3.87 2.83
N ALA A 39 -0.67 -2.89 3.70
CA ALA A 39 -0.16 -3.11 5.04
C ALA A 39 -0.56 -1.94 5.95
N TYR A 40 -0.20 -2.03 7.24
CA TYR A 40 -0.39 -0.95 8.20
C TYR A 40 0.95 -0.32 8.52
N MET A 41 0.93 0.97 8.86
CA MET A 41 2.05 1.69 9.44
C MET A 41 1.64 2.19 10.83
N ASN A 42 2.55 2.12 11.80
CA ASN A 42 2.46 3.00 12.96
C ASN A 42 3.19 4.31 12.66
N GLU A 43 3.18 5.26 13.60
CA GLU A 43 3.87 6.55 13.46
C GLU A 43 5.34 6.41 13.05
N GLU A 44 6.07 5.48 13.70
CA GLU A 44 7.49 5.22 13.40
C GLU A 44 7.69 4.69 11.97
N ALA A 45 6.84 3.76 11.51
CA ALA A 45 6.92 3.22 10.15
C ALA A 45 6.68 4.30 9.08
N LEU A 46 5.72 5.19 9.31
CA LEU A 46 5.48 6.31 8.41
C LEU A 46 6.68 7.28 8.39
N ALA A 47 7.19 7.64 9.56
CA ALA A 47 8.36 8.53 9.68
C ALA A 47 9.61 7.94 9.01
N GLN A 48 9.90 6.65 9.22
CA GLN A 48 11.02 5.97 8.57
C GLN A 48 10.81 5.83 7.05
N THR A 49 9.57 5.65 6.59
CA THR A 49 9.26 5.63 5.16
C THR A 49 9.60 6.96 4.49
N ILE A 50 9.16 8.07 5.10
CA ILE A 50 9.46 9.42 4.62
C ILE A 50 10.96 9.70 4.63
N ALA A 51 11.64 9.38 5.74
CA ALA A 51 13.06 9.71 5.92
C ALA A 51 14.00 8.88 5.01
N SER A 52 13.69 7.60 4.82
CA SER A 52 14.57 6.67 4.10
C SER A 52 14.30 6.58 2.60
N GLY A 53 13.09 6.96 2.15
CA GLY A 53 12.62 6.73 0.79
C GLY A 53 12.33 5.24 0.48
N PHE A 54 12.18 4.39 1.50
CA PHE A 54 11.80 2.98 1.34
C PHE A 54 10.60 2.64 2.22
N ALA A 55 9.69 1.78 1.75
CA ALA A 55 8.49 1.45 2.53
C ALA A 55 8.80 0.63 3.79
N HIS A 56 8.40 1.16 4.95
CA HIS A 56 8.42 0.51 6.25
C HIS A 56 7.00 0.29 6.73
N PHE A 57 6.74 -0.84 7.39
CA PHE A 57 5.40 -1.20 7.85
C PHE A 57 5.43 -1.73 9.27
N TRP A 58 4.26 -1.77 9.89
CA TRP A 58 4.03 -2.38 11.19
C TRP A 58 3.34 -3.74 11.04
N SER A 59 3.95 -4.78 11.57
CA SER A 59 3.34 -6.11 11.62
C SER A 59 2.48 -6.24 12.87
N ARG A 60 1.15 -6.21 12.71
CA ARG A 60 0.19 -6.35 13.82
C ARG A 60 0.35 -7.66 14.59
N SER A 61 0.59 -8.76 13.90
CA SER A 61 0.76 -10.08 14.52
C SER A 61 2.09 -10.24 15.27
N ARG A 62 3.14 -9.55 14.83
CA ARG A 62 4.48 -9.62 15.46
C ARG A 62 4.76 -8.45 16.40
N ALA A 63 3.87 -7.45 16.44
CA ALA A 63 4.07 -6.16 17.10
C ALA A 63 5.47 -5.58 16.81
N LYS A 64 5.84 -5.55 15.52
CA LYS A 64 7.21 -5.19 15.10
C LYS A 64 7.22 -4.37 13.82
N LEU A 65 8.07 -3.35 13.81
CA LEU A 65 8.46 -2.60 12.63
C LEU A 65 9.27 -3.49 11.67
N TRP A 66 9.06 -3.33 10.37
CA TRP A 66 9.91 -3.95 9.36
C TRP A 66 9.97 -3.10 8.09
N LYS A 67 11.15 -3.04 7.48
CA LYS A 67 11.33 -2.48 6.14
C LYS A 67 11.05 -3.57 5.11
N LYS A 68 10.17 -3.27 4.15
CA LYS A 68 9.78 -4.27 3.14
C LYS A 68 11.00 -4.65 2.33
N GLY A 69 11.30 -5.95 2.32
CA GLY A 69 12.35 -6.53 1.50
C GLY A 69 13.72 -6.63 2.16
N ASP A 70 13.88 -6.25 3.43
CA ASP A 70 15.19 -6.33 4.12
C ASP A 70 15.83 -7.71 4.08
N GLU A 71 15.02 -8.77 4.16
CA GLU A 71 15.50 -10.16 4.10
C GLU A 71 15.62 -10.66 2.65
N SER A 72 14.71 -10.24 1.76
CA SER A 72 14.59 -10.78 0.40
C SER A 72 15.32 -9.98 -0.68
N GLY A 73 15.79 -8.77 -0.39
CA GLY A 73 16.27 -7.80 -1.40
C GLY A 73 15.16 -7.11 -2.21
N ASN A 74 13.92 -7.63 -2.19
CA ASN A 74 12.75 -7.04 -2.85
C ASN A 74 12.21 -5.81 -2.12
N LEU A 75 13.03 -4.74 -2.11
CA LEU A 75 12.74 -3.45 -1.50
C LEU A 75 11.68 -2.68 -2.28
N LEU A 76 10.91 -1.83 -1.59
CA LEU A 76 9.98 -0.88 -2.20
C LEU A 76 10.55 0.52 -2.09
N LYS A 77 11.14 1.02 -3.18
CA LYS A 77 11.66 2.39 -3.26
C LYS A 77 10.50 3.33 -3.53
N VAL A 78 10.26 4.26 -2.61
CA VAL A 78 9.17 5.24 -2.70
C VAL A 78 9.50 6.25 -3.80
N ILE A 79 8.56 6.41 -4.74
CA ILE A 79 8.59 7.44 -5.77
C ILE A 79 7.69 8.60 -5.37
N GLU A 80 6.53 8.30 -4.79
CA GLU A 80 5.57 9.29 -4.32
C GLU A 80 4.80 8.77 -3.09
N LEU A 81 4.51 9.68 -2.16
CA LEU A 81 3.56 9.47 -1.08
C LEU A 81 2.38 10.40 -1.27
N ARG A 82 1.18 9.85 -1.15
CA ARG A 82 -0.10 10.57 -1.15
C ARG A 82 -0.88 10.18 0.08
N THR A 83 -1.88 10.98 0.40
CA THR A 83 -2.87 10.70 1.44
C THR A 83 -4.25 11.00 0.87
N ASP A 84 -5.29 10.38 1.38
CA ASP A 84 -6.67 10.71 1.03
C ASP A 84 -7.17 11.99 1.73
N CYS A 85 -8.43 12.35 1.52
CA CYS A 85 -8.96 13.66 1.90
C CYS A 85 -8.95 13.90 3.42
N ASP A 86 -9.30 12.91 4.22
CA ASP A 86 -9.30 12.96 5.68
C ASP A 86 -7.98 12.48 6.30
N GLN A 87 -6.98 12.20 5.46
CA GLN A 87 -5.61 11.87 5.83
C GLN A 87 -5.48 10.60 6.69
N ASP A 88 -6.41 9.66 6.54
CA ASP A 88 -6.44 8.40 7.30
C ASP A 88 -5.98 7.18 6.48
N VAL A 89 -5.58 7.37 5.22
CA VAL A 89 -4.90 6.35 4.41
C VAL A 89 -3.69 6.93 3.67
N ILE A 90 -2.58 6.19 3.68
CA ILE A 90 -1.40 6.49 2.86
C ILE A 90 -1.43 5.69 1.55
N TRP A 91 -1.22 6.38 0.43
CA TRP A 91 -0.95 5.77 -0.85
C TRP A 91 0.53 5.95 -1.23
N ILE A 92 1.20 4.84 -1.49
CA ILE A 92 2.62 4.77 -1.84
C ILE A 92 2.76 4.29 -3.28
N ALA A 93 3.23 5.16 -4.17
CA ALA A 93 3.74 4.72 -5.45
C ALA A 93 5.20 4.29 -5.28
N ALA A 94 5.51 3.00 -5.51
CA ALA A 94 6.85 2.46 -5.26
C ALA A 94 7.36 1.57 -6.40
N GLU A 95 8.64 1.76 -6.72
CA GLU A 95 9.39 0.83 -7.57
C GLU A 95 9.84 -0.38 -6.75
N VAL A 96 9.54 -1.58 -7.23
CA VAL A 96 10.00 -2.84 -6.62
C VAL A 96 11.42 -3.14 -7.12
N GLN A 97 12.36 -3.21 -6.19
CA GLN A 97 13.75 -3.62 -6.45
C GLN A 97 13.90 -5.16 -6.36
N GLY A 98 15.12 -5.65 -6.58
CA GLY A 98 15.43 -7.08 -6.53
C GLY A 98 14.81 -7.84 -7.70
N ASP A 99 14.18 -8.97 -7.40
CA ASP A 99 13.53 -9.85 -8.38
C ASP A 99 12.19 -9.28 -8.89
N GLY A 100 11.82 -8.09 -8.43
CA GLY A 100 10.60 -7.42 -8.88
C GLY A 100 9.33 -8.05 -8.32
N VAL A 101 9.37 -8.68 -7.14
CA VAL A 101 8.19 -9.29 -6.51
C VAL A 101 7.82 -8.59 -5.20
N ALA A 102 6.57 -8.19 -5.03
CA ALA A 102 6.11 -7.63 -3.76
C ALA A 102 5.67 -8.73 -2.78
N CYS A 103 5.20 -9.88 -3.28
CA CYS A 103 4.65 -10.95 -2.46
C CYS A 103 5.72 -12.01 -2.10
N HIS A 104 5.63 -12.55 -0.89
CA HIS A 104 6.49 -13.65 -0.44
C HIS A 104 6.28 -14.96 -1.21
N THR A 105 5.22 -15.06 -2.03
CA THR A 105 4.95 -16.19 -2.92
C THR A 105 5.73 -16.13 -4.24
N GLY A 106 6.46 -15.04 -4.48
CA GLY A 106 7.11 -14.76 -5.76
C GLY A 106 6.20 -14.05 -6.77
N ALA A 107 4.97 -13.68 -6.39
CA ALA A 107 4.11 -12.88 -7.26
C ALA A 107 4.47 -11.38 -7.21
N ARG A 108 4.30 -10.69 -8.36
CA ARG A 108 4.50 -9.23 -8.46
C ARG A 108 3.66 -8.47 -7.44
N SER A 109 2.40 -8.88 -7.26
CA SER A 109 1.45 -8.30 -6.32
C SER A 109 0.91 -9.37 -5.38
N CYS A 110 0.48 -8.97 -4.18
CA CYS A 110 -0.28 -9.83 -3.28
C CYS A 110 -1.68 -10.19 -3.84
N PHE A 111 -2.18 -9.41 -4.79
CA PHE A 111 -3.49 -9.56 -5.43
C PHE A 111 -3.42 -10.41 -6.70
N TYR A 112 -2.65 -11.52 -6.67
CA TYR A 112 -2.44 -12.44 -7.80
C TYR A 112 -3.59 -13.45 -8.01
N ARG A 113 -4.70 -13.31 -7.25
CA ARG A 113 -5.90 -14.15 -7.35
C ARG A 113 -7.13 -13.28 -7.42
N ARG A 114 -8.14 -13.72 -8.18
CA ARG A 114 -9.47 -13.09 -8.23
C ARG A 114 -10.57 -14.03 -7.73
N VAL A 115 -11.67 -13.42 -7.31
CA VAL A 115 -12.88 -14.13 -6.92
C VAL A 115 -13.70 -14.46 -8.16
N VAL A 116 -14.06 -15.72 -8.35
CA VAL A 116 -14.98 -16.18 -9.39
C VAL A 116 -16.34 -16.45 -8.74
N PRO A 117 -17.39 -15.71 -9.11
CA PRO A 117 -18.74 -16.00 -8.64
C PRO A 117 -19.17 -17.40 -9.06
N ALA A 118 -19.80 -18.14 -8.15
CA ALA A 118 -20.47 -19.37 -8.54
C ALA A 118 -21.73 -19.05 -9.36
N THR A 119 -22.06 -19.92 -10.31
CA THR A 119 -23.38 -19.88 -10.96
C THR A 119 -24.43 -20.49 -10.00
N GLY A 120 -25.52 -19.77 -9.75
CA GLY A 120 -26.56 -20.20 -8.80
C GLY A 120 -26.15 -20.08 -7.33
N ASN A 121 -26.57 -21.04 -6.48
CA ASN A 121 -26.33 -21.02 -5.03
C ASN A 121 -24.95 -21.59 -4.61
N GLY A 122 -23.96 -21.60 -5.50
CA GLY A 122 -22.64 -22.17 -5.19
C GLY A 122 -21.76 -21.24 -4.34
N THR A 123 -20.68 -21.80 -3.79
CA THR A 123 -19.64 -21.04 -3.07
C THR A 123 -18.66 -20.39 -4.06
N PRO A 124 -18.30 -19.10 -3.91
CA PRO A 124 -17.25 -18.49 -4.73
C PRO A 124 -15.92 -19.25 -4.62
N VAL A 125 -15.19 -19.33 -5.73
CA VAL A 125 -13.86 -19.95 -5.78
C VAL A 125 -12.79 -18.90 -6.12
N LEU A 126 -11.53 -19.23 -5.86
CA LEU A 126 -10.38 -18.41 -6.24
C LEU A 126 -9.68 -19.01 -7.45
N GLU A 127 -9.24 -18.15 -8.35
CA GLU A 127 -8.33 -18.53 -9.43
C GLU A 127 -7.15 -17.56 -9.51
N PHE A 128 -6.02 -18.05 -10.04
CA PHE A 128 -4.90 -17.19 -10.40
C PHE A 128 -5.32 -16.28 -11.55
N ALA A 129 -4.93 -15.01 -11.46
CA ALA A 129 -5.22 -14.02 -12.48
C ALA A 129 -4.02 -13.10 -12.67
N ASP A 130 -3.77 -12.76 -13.92
CA ASP A 130 -2.81 -11.70 -14.25
C ASP A 130 -3.29 -10.35 -13.72
N LEU A 131 -2.34 -9.46 -13.47
CA LEU A 131 -2.67 -8.09 -13.09
C LEU A 131 -3.32 -7.36 -14.26
N PRO A 132 -4.28 -6.45 -14.00
CA PRO A 132 -4.85 -5.63 -15.05
C PRO A 132 -3.78 -4.88 -15.85
N GLU A 133 -3.92 -4.90 -17.17
CA GLU A 133 -3.12 -4.03 -18.04
C GLU A 133 -3.50 -2.56 -17.77
N PRO A 134 -2.54 -1.61 -17.86
CA PRO A 134 -2.83 -0.20 -17.74
C PRO A 134 -3.88 0.17 -18.79
N LYS A 135 -5.03 0.70 -18.35
CA LYS A 135 -6.01 1.24 -19.29
C LYS A 135 -5.43 2.51 -19.88
N THR A 136 -5.01 2.48 -21.14
CA THR A 136 -4.76 3.71 -21.89
C THR A 136 -6.06 4.50 -21.91
N LEU A 137 -6.09 5.64 -21.21
CA LEU A 137 -7.20 6.58 -21.33
C LEU A 137 -7.14 7.11 -22.78
N ALA A 138 -8.14 6.74 -23.57
CA ALA A 138 -8.36 7.28 -24.91
C ALA A 138 -8.87 8.72 -24.84
#